data_AF-A0AAV2RKR7-F1
#
_entry.id   AF-A0AAV2RKR7-F1
#
_cell.length_a   1.000
_cell.length_b   1.000
_cell.length_c   1.000
_cell.angle_alpha   90.00
_cell.angle_beta   90.00
_cell.angle_gamma   90.00
#
_symmetry.space_group_name_H-M   'P 1'
#
loop_
_entity.id
_entity.type
_entity.pdbx_description
1 polymer ?
#
loop_
_entity_poly.entity_id
_entity_poly.type
_entity_poly.pdbx_seq_one_letter_code
_entity_poly.pdbx_strand_id
1 'polypeptide(L)'
;FPSRVEKYRPQTLGDLISHEDIISTIERFIDEDHLPHLLFYGPPGTGKTSTILACARKLYSPKEFNSMVLELNASDDRGIGVVRQQILSFASTRTIFKSGFKLIILDEADAMTNDAQNALRRVVEKFTENVRFCLICNYLSKIIPAIQSRCTRFRFGPLSSEQILPRLNYVIEEEKVETIEDGRKALLALSGGDMRKVLNMLQSTNMAYDK
;
A
#
# COMPACT_ATOMS: atom_id res chain seq x y z
N PHE A 1 -1.61 -11.66 19.58
CA PHE A 1 -0.28 -11.45 18.96
C PHE A 1 -0.49 -10.70 17.65
N PRO A 2 0.29 -9.64 17.34
CA PRO A 2 0.20 -9.01 16.03
C PRO A 2 0.46 -10.07 14.95
N SER A 3 -0.26 -9.99 13.82
CA SER A 3 -0.02 -10.92 12.71
C SER A 3 1.43 -10.73 12.22
N ARG A 4 2.11 -11.82 11.84
CA ARG A 4 3.48 -11.74 11.28
C ARG A 4 3.52 -10.79 10.07
N VAL A 5 2.43 -10.70 9.33
CA VAL A 5 2.24 -9.76 8.22
C VAL A 5 2.48 -8.31 8.63
N GLU A 6 1.92 -7.86 9.75
CA GLU A 6 2.11 -6.47 10.22
C GLU A 6 3.50 -6.28 10.84
N LYS A 7 3.96 -7.25 11.64
CA LYS A 7 5.30 -7.21 12.26
C LYS A 7 6.41 -7.09 11.21
N TYR A 8 6.25 -7.79 10.09
CA TYR A 8 7.22 -7.83 8.99
C TYR A 8 6.78 -7.01 7.78
N ARG A 9 5.97 -5.97 7.97
CA ARG A 9 5.68 -5.00 6.91
C ARG A 9 6.95 -4.19 6.58
N PRO A 10 7.38 -4.10 5.30
CA PRO A 10 8.48 -3.24 4.87
C PRO A 10 8.33 -1.80 5.37
N GLN A 11 9.39 -1.21 5.92
CA GLN A 11 9.36 0.15 6.47
C GLN A 11 10.03 1.16 5.55
N THR A 12 10.98 0.71 4.75
CA THR A 12 11.74 1.53 3.80
C THR A 12 11.57 1.01 2.37
N LEU A 13 11.92 1.84 1.39
CA LEU A 13 11.92 1.40 -0.01
C LEU A 13 12.97 0.32 -0.28
N GLY A 14 14.09 0.32 0.46
CA GLY A 14 15.11 -0.73 0.38
C GLY A 14 14.64 -2.08 0.89
N ASP A 15 13.61 -2.12 1.75
CA ASP A 15 12.99 -3.37 2.23
C ASP A 15 12.03 -3.98 1.18
N LEU A 16 11.69 -3.24 0.13
CA LEU A 16 10.80 -3.69 -0.94
C LEU A 16 11.63 -4.32 -2.05
N ILE A 17 11.70 -5.65 -2.02
CA ILE A 17 12.50 -6.47 -2.93
C ILE A 17 11.75 -6.71 -4.26
N SER A 18 10.63 -6.00 -4.50
CA SER A 18 9.78 -6.21 -5.66
C SER A 18 9.38 -4.93 -6.35
N HIS A 19 9.11 -5.06 -7.66
CA HIS A 19 8.65 -3.97 -8.53
C HIS A 19 9.63 -2.79 -8.61
N GLU A 20 10.92 -3.06 -8.78
CA GLU A 20 12.00 -2.04 -8.86
C GLU A 20 11.70 -0.93 -9.87
N ASP A 21 11.15 -1.26 -11.04
CA ASP A 21 10.76 -0.26 -12.05
C ASP A 21 9.67 0.70 -11.55
N ILE A 22 8.71 0.19 -10.77
CA ILE A 22 7.64 0.99 -10.17
C ILE A 22 8.23 1.90 -9.11
N ILE A 23 9.06 1.34 -8.22
CA ILE A 23 9.70 2.08 -7.13
C ILE A 23 10.57 3.20 -7.71
N SER A 24 11.47 2.89 -8.63
CA SER A 24 12.37 3.87 -9.25
C SER A 24 11.61 5.00 -9.98
N THR A 25 10.49 4.67 -10.64
CA THR A 25 9.64 5.69 -11.27
C THR A 25 9.00 6.63 -10.23
N ILE A 26 8.46 6.07 -9.14
CA ILE A 26 7.86 6.87 -8.06
C ILE A 26 8.93 7.71 -7.36
N GLU A 27 10.11 7.15 -7.13
CA GLU A 27 11.25 7.88 -6.54
C GLU A 27 11.63 9.07 -7.39
N ARG A 28 11.74 8.90 -8.73
CA ARG A 28 11.99 10.03 -9.62
C ARG A 28 10.92 11.11 -9.50
N PHE A 29 9.63 10.75 -9.45
CA PHE A 29 8.56 11.74 -9.26
C PHE A 29 8.65 12.48 -7.92
N ILE A 30 9.10 11.80 -6.87
CA ILE A 30 9.33 12.40 -5.55
C ILE A 30 10.51 13.37 -5.61
N ASP A 31 11.63 12.94 -6.20
CA ASP A 31 12.86 13.72 -6.26
C ASP A 31 12.71 14.97 -7.15
N GLU A 32 11.81 14.92 -8.14
CA GLU A 32 11.44 16.04 -9.02
C GLU A 32 10.34 16.97 -8.43
N ASP A 33 9.88 16.72 -7.20
CA ASP A 33 8.74 17.42 -6.54
C ASP A 33 7.46 17.49 -7.41
N HIS A 34 7.27 16.46 -8.25
CA HIS A 34 6.18 16.38 -9.22
C HIS A 34 5.40 15.07 -9.10
N LEU A 35 5.17 14.61 -7.86
CA LEU A 35 4.38 13.40 -7.62
C LEU A 35 2.95 13.58 -8.15
N PRO A 36 2.46 12.76 -9.10
CA PRO A 36 1.06 12.84 -9.54
C PRO A 36 0.13 12.16 -8.54
N HIS A 37 -1.18 12.19 -8.78
CA HIS A 37 -2.06 11.22 -8.13
C HIS A 37 -1.70 9.81 -8.61
N LEU A 38 -1.75 8.82 -7.71
CA LEU A 38 -1.33 7.46 -7.96
C LEU A 38 -2.53 6.52 -7.88
N LEU A 39 -2.55 5.50 -8.73
CA LEU A 39 -3.50 4.40 -8.66
C LEU A 39 -2.73 3.07 -8.72
N PHE A 40 -2.63 2.39 -7.58
CA PHE A 40 -1.98 1.10 -7.45
C PHE A 40 -3.01 0.00 -7.55
N TYR A 41 -2.82 -0.93 -8.48
CA TYR A 41 -3.76 -2.03 -8.70
C TYR A 41 -3.05 -3.35 -8.93
N GLY A 42 -3.68 -4.44 -8.50
CA GLY A 42 -3.14 -5.79 -8.66
C GLY A 42 -3.58 -6.74 -7.55
N PRO A 43 -3.18 -8.02 -7.59
CA PRO A 43 -3.56 -9.01 -6.59
C PRO A 43 -3.23 -8.61 -5.14
N PRO A 44 -3.88 -9.20 -4.13
CA PRO A 44 -3.52 -8.99 -2.73
C PRO A 44 -2.08 -9.45 -2.45
N GLY A 45 -1.47 -8.86 -1.41
CA GLY A 45 -0.16 -9.30 -0.93
C GLY A 45 1.03 -9.03 -1.86
N THR A 46 0.86 -8.20 -2.90
CA THR A 46 1.91 -7.80 -3.85
C THR A 46 2.69 -6.55 -3.44
N GLY A 47 2.37 -5.95 -2.29
CA GLY A 47 3.13 -4.83 -1.72
C GLY A 47 2.56 -3.43 -1.96
N LYS A 48 1.41 -3.27 -2.62
CA LYS A 48 0.78 -1.96 -2.92
C LYS A 48 0.79 -0.97 -1.73
N THR A 49 0.19 -1.36 -0.60
CA THR A 49 0.08 -0.52 0.61
C THR A 49 1.46 -0.29 1.23
N SER A 50 2.31 -1.32 1.28
CA SER A 50 3.68 -1.19 1.79
C SER A 50 4.51 -0.20 0.97
N THR A 51 4.38 -0.22 -0.36
CA THR A 51 5.12 0.67 -1.26
C THR A 51 4.80 2.14 -1.02
N ILE A 52 3.52 2.51 -0.97
CA ILE A 52 3.16 3.92 -0.75
C ILE A 52 3.51 4.39 0.66
N LEU A 53 3.40 3.52 1.68
CA LEU A 53 3.80 3.87 3.05
C LEU A 53 5.31 4.08 3.16
N ALA A 54 6.11 3.25 2.50
CA ALA A 54 7.56 3.44 2.42
C ALA A 54 7.91 4.74 1.68
N CYS A 55 7.24 5.06 0.57
CA CYS A 55 7.38 6.34 -0.12
C CYS A 55 7.03 7.52 0.81
N ALA A 56 5.93 7.40 1.57
CA ALA A 56 5.50 8.43 2.50
C ALA A 56 6.51 8.65 3.64
N ARG A 57 7.15 7.59 4.13
CA ARG A 57 8.23 7.68 5.14
C ARG A 57 9.51 8.29 4.58
N LYS A 58 9.76 8.20 3.27
CA LYS A 58 10.84 8.92 2.57
C LYS A 58 10.51 10.41 2.42
N LEU A 59 9.25 10.73 2.09
CA LEU A 59 8.76 12.10 1.89
C LEU A 59 8.69 12.92 3.19
N TYR A 60 8.25 12.30 4.29
CA TYR A 60 7.93 13.00 5.53
C TYR A 60 8.71 12.43 6.71
N SER A 61 9.23 13.32 7.56
CA SER A 61 9.87 12.88 8.80
C SER A 61 8.87 12.19 9.73
N PRO A 62 9.31 11.34 10.67
CA PRO A 62 8.42 10.67 11.62
C PRO A 62 7.53 11.62 12.44
N LYS A 63 8.01 12.85 12.69
CA LYS A 63 7.24 13.89 13.41
C LYS A 63 6.12 14.49 12.55
N GLU A 64 6.32 14.54 11.24
CA GLU A 64 5.39 15.15 10.29
C GLU A 64 4.38 14.15 9.74
N PHE A 65 4.72 12.85 9.73
CA PHE A 65 3.97 11.79 9.07
C PHE A 65 2.46 11.87 9.34
N ASN A 66 2.03 11.93 10.60
CA ASN A 66 0.60 11.97 10.94
C ASN A 66 -0.13 13.26 10.53
N SER A 67 0.61 14.36 10.32
CA SER A 67 0.05 15.64 9.86
C SER A 67 0.05 15.79 8.34
N MET A 68 0.90 15.01 7.66
CA MET A 68 1.13 15.07 6.21
C MET A 68 0.58 13.87 5.45
N VAL A 69 0.31 12.74 6.14
CA VAL A 69 -0.21 11.50 5.57
C VAL A 69 -1.52 11.12 6.27
N LEU A 70 -2.56 10.85 5.48
CA LEU A 70 -3.82 10.29 5.97
C LEU A 70 -4.08 8.96 5.25
N GLU A 71 -4.08 7.86 6.00
CA GLU A 71 -4.48 6.54 5.52
C GLU A 71 -5.94 6.26 5.91
N LEU A 72 -6.76 5.87 4.93
CA LEU A 72 -8.15 5.49 5.13
C LEU A 72 -8.43 4.20 4.38
N ASN A 73 -9.13 3.27 5.02
CA ASN A 73 -9.75 2.16 4.30
C ASN A 73 -11.09 2.64 3.73
N ALA A 74 -11.24 2.56 2.41
CA ALA A 74 -12.42 3.04 1.69
C ALA A 74 -13.63 2.10 1.78
N SER A 75 -13.44 0.85 2.25
CA SER A 75 -14.50 -0.15 2.42
C SER A 75 -15.24 -0.06 3.76
N ASP A 76 -14.79 0.79 4.68
CA ASP A 76 -15.34 0.89 6.04
C ASP A 76 -16.84 1.24 6.04
N ASP A 77 -17.64 0.44 6.78
CA ASP A 77 -19.11 0.47 6.87
C ASP A 77 -19.69 1.81 7.33
N ARG A 78 -18.83 2.75 7.76
CA ARG A 78 -19.17 4.13 8.14
C ARG A 78 -19.65 4.99 6.96
N GLY A 79 -19.57 4.48 5.74
CA GLY A 79 -20.10 5.10 4.52
C GLY A 79 -19.25 6.26 3.99
N ILE A 80 -19.43 6.57 2.69
CA ILE A 80 -18.60 7.57 1.99
C ILE A 80 -18.66 8.98 2.61
N GLY A 81 -19.76 9.33 3.29
CA GLY A 81 -19.90 10.62 3.95
C GLY A 81 -18.79 10.87 4.97
N VAL A 82 -18.44 9.85 5.76
CA VAL A 82 -17.40 9.93 6.79
C VAL A 82 -16.01 10.05 6.16
N VAL A 83 -15.70 9.18 5.20
CA VAL A 83 -14.43 9.22 4.45
C VAL A 83 -14.23 10.58 3.79
N ARG A 84 -15.28 11.10 3.12
CA ARG A 84 -15.24 12.42 2.49
C ARG A 84 -14.98 13.52 3.52
N GLN A 85 -15.65 13.49 4.67
CA GLN A 85 -15.48 14.54 5.68
C GLN A 85 -14.07 14.53 6.28
N GLN A 86 -13.49 13.34 6.51
CA GLN A 86 -12.10 13.20 6.97
C GLN A 86 -11.12 13.75 5.93
N ILE A 87 -11.31 13.41 4.65
CA ILE A 87 -10.50 13.96 3.56
C ILE A 87 -10.61 15.48 3.52
N LEU A 88 -11.83 16.03 3.60
CA LEU A 88 -12.04 17.48 3.57
C LEU A 88 -11.37 18.19 4.74
N SER A 89 -11.50 17.66 5.95
CA SER A 89 -10.88 18.21 7.15
C SER A 89 -9.35 18.20 7.05
N PHE A 90 -8.78 17.09 6.61
CA PHE A 90 -7.35 16.93 6.44
C PHE A 90 -6.79 17.84 5.33
N ALA A 91 -7.44 17.87 4.17
CA ALA A 91 -7.04 18.69 3.03
C ALA A 91 -7.17 20.20 3.31
N SER A 92 -8.11 20.62 4.16
CA SER A 92 -8.35 22.03 4.47
C SER A 92 -7.44 22.57 5.59
N THR A 93 -6.75 21.71 6.33
CA THR A 93 -5.87 22.14 7.42
C THR A 93 -4.60 22.76 6.86
N ARG A 94 -4.33 24.04 7.18
CA ARG A 94 -3.10 24.73 6.76
C ARG A 94 -1.87 24.09 7.39
N THR A 95 -0.87 23.77 6.57
CA THR A 95 0.48 23.44 7.03
C THR A 95 1.17 24.75 7.41
N ILE A 96 1.24 25.04 8.70
CA ILE A 96 1.68 26.36 9.21
C ILE A 96 3.16 26.64 8.89
N PHE A 97 3.97 25.62 8.60
CA PHE A 97 5.44 25.77 8.59
C PHE A 97 6.22 25.06 7.45
N LYS A 98 5.62 24.61 6.35
CA LYS A 98 6.42 23.97 5.28
C LYS A 98 5.79 23.93 3.88
N SER A 99 6.65 24.02 2.87
CA SER A 99 6.34 23.74 1.46
C SER A 99 6.17 22.23 1.23
N GLY A 100 5.20 21.87 0.39
CA GLY A 100 4.95 20.48 -0.01
C GLY A 100 3.45 20.16 -0.05
N PHE A 101 3.12 19.02 -0.65
CA PHE A 101 1.76 18.50 -0.68
C PHE A 101 1.50 17.56 0.50
N LYS A 102 0.23 17.39 0.89
CA LYS A 102 -0.19 16.29 1.76
C LYS A 102 -0.46 15.03 0.94
N LEU A 103 -0.35 13.87 1.56
CA LEU A 103 -0.64 12.58 0.94
C LEU A 103 -1.87 11.93 1.59
N ILE A 104 -2.85 11.54 0.77
CA ILE A 104 -4.00 10.75 1.19
C ILE A 104 -3.92 9.38 0.53
N ILE A 105 -3.93 8.33 1.34
CA ILE A 105 -3.89 6.93 0.89
C ILE A 105 -5.28 6.34 1.14
N LEU A 106 -5.92 5.87 0.06
CA LEU A 106 -7.22 5.22 0.10
C LEU A 106 -7.05 3.75 -0.28
N ASP A 107 -7.06 2.87 0.72
CA ASP A 107 -7.00 1.42 0.49
C ASP A 107 -8.39 0.85 0.17
N GLU A 108 -8.44 -0.25 -0.57
CA GLU A 108 -9.67 -0.93 -0.99
C GLU A 108 -10.66 -0.02 -1.74
N ALA A 109 -10.15 0.89 -2.58
CA ALA A 109 -10.97 1.84 -3.34
C ALA A 109 -11.96 1.14 -4.30
N ASP A 110 -11.71 -0.11 -4.68
CA ASP A 110 -12.61 -0.94 -5.48
C ASP A 110 -13.81 -1.51 -4.71
N ALA A 111 -13.86 -1.33 -3.39
CA ALA A 111 -15.04 -1.60 -2.57
C ALA A 111 -16.05 -0.43 -2.59
N MET A 112 -15.63 0.75 -3.05
CA MET A 112 -16.50 1.94 -3.09
C MET A 112 -17.58 1.83 -4.16
N THR A 113 -18.79 2.29 -3.82
CA THR A 113 -19.87 2.47 -4.82
C THR A 113 -19.49 3.51 -5.88
N ASN A 114 -20.11 3.43 -7.06
CA ASN A 114 -19.86 4.40 -8.14
C ASN A 114 -20.16 5.85 -7.71
N ASP A 115 -21.21 6.07 -6.93
CA ASP A 115 -21.55 7.40 -6.41
C ASP A 115 -20.48 7.94 -5.46
N ALA A 116 -19.93 7.04 -4.62
CA ALA A 116 -18.83 7.38 -3.74
C ALA A 116 -17.56 7.75 -4.52
N GLN A 117 -17.24 6.99 -5.56
CA GLN A 117 -16.12 7.31 -6.45
C GLN A 117 -16.34 8.62 -7.21
N ASN A 118 -17.55 8.90 -7.68
CA ASN A 118 -17.88 10.19 -8.31
C ASN A 118 -17.73 11.37 -7.34
N ALA A 119 -18.07 11.18 -6.06
CA ALA A 119 -17.81 12.18 -5.02
C ALA A 119 -16.32 12.36 -4.77
N LEU A 120 -15.56 11.26 -4.66
CA LEU A 120 -14.11 11.28 -4.48
C LEU A 120 -13.42 12.01 -5.65
N ARG A 121 -13.81 11.74 -6.90
CA ARG A 121 -13.28 12.42 -8.09
C ARG A 121 -13.31 13.95 -7.94
N ARG A 122 -14.44 14.51 -7.51
CA ARG A 122 -14.58 15.97 -7.30
C ARG A 122 -13.62 16.49 -6.23
N VAL A 123 -13.35 15.69 -5.21
CA VAL A 123 -12.41 16.03 -4.14
C VAL A 123 -10.96 15.96 -4.65
N VAL A 124 -10.61 14.93 -5.43
CA VAL A 124 -9.29 14.81 -6.07
C VAL A 124 -9.00 16.03 -6.94
N GLU A 125 -9.96 16.44 -7.79
CA GLU A 125 -9.83 17.64 -8.64
C GLU A 125 -9.68 18.92 -7.82
N LYS A 126 -10.50 19.09 -6.78
CA LYS A 126 -10.52 20.31 -5.97
C LYS A 126 -9.22 20.56 -5.21
N PHE A 127 -8.55 19.50 -4.74
CA PHE A 127 -7.37 19.63 -3.87
C PHE A 127 -6.06 19.27 -4.56
N THR A 128 -6.06 19.14 -5.90
CA THR A 128 -4.87 18.72 -6.66
C THR A 128 -3.66 19.63 -6.45
N GLU A 129 -3.84 20.91 -6.10
CA GLU A 129 -2.71 21.81 -5.85
C GLU A 129 -1.92 21.45 -4.58
N ASN A 130 -2.62 21.07 -3.51
CA ASN A 130 -2.02 20.92 -2.17
C ASN A 130 -2.04 19.47 -1.64
N VAL A 131 -2.73 18.56 -2.33
CA VAL A 131 -2.91 17.17 -1.90
C VAL A 131 -2.63 16.22 -3.06
N ARG A 132 -1.88 15.16 -2.79
CA ARG A 132 -1.73 14.00 -3.64
C ARG A 132 -2.50 12.83 -3.07
N PHE A 133 -3.08 12.04 -3.97
CA PHE A 133 -3.92 10.91 -3.62
C PHE A 133 -3.23 9.66 -4.15
N CYS A 134 -3.17 8.61 -3.33
CA CYS A 134 -2.82 7.27 -3.77
C CYS A 134 -4.01 6.35 -3.50
N LEU A 135 -4.66 5.90 -4.57
CA LEU A 135 -5.75 4.94 -4.48
C LEU A 135 -5.18 3.54 -4.68
N ILE A 136 -5.58 2.60 -3.83
CA ILE A 136 -5.16 1.21 -3.90
C ILE A 136 -6.40 0.36 -4.13
N CYS A 137 -6.33 -0.57 -5.08
CA CYS A 137 -7.40 -1.50 -5.37
C CYS A 137 -6.87 -2.86 -5.82
N ASN A 138 -7.72 -3.89 -5.80
CA ASN A 138 -7.38 -5.18 -6.39
C ASN A 138 -7.78 -5.24 -7.86
N TYR A 139 -8.92 -4.64 -8.22
CA TYR A 139 -9.47 -4.67 -9.57
C TYR A 139 -9.61 -3.27 -10.17
N LEU A 140 -8.77 -2.95 -11.16
CA LEU A 140 -8.84 -1.67 -11.88
C LEU A 140 -10.21 -1.46 -12.55
N SER A 141 -10.85 -2.52 -13.03
CA SER A 141 -12.17 -2.46 -13.68
C SER A 141 -13.29 -1.98 -12.76
N LYS A 142 -13.11 -2.05 -11.44
CA LYS A 142 -14.05 -1.53 -10.45
C LYS A 142 -13.86 -0.06 -10.13
N ILE A 143 -12.80 0.57 -10.65
CA ILE A 143 -12.55 2.01 -10.50
C ILE A 143 -13.12 2.74 -11.72
N ILE A 144 -13.92 3.78 -11.48
CA ILE A 144 -14.55 4.54 -12.58
C ILE A 144 -13.49 5.18 -13.49
N PRO A 145 -13.72 5.23 -14.82
CA PRO A 145 -12.76 5.82 -15.77
C PRO A 145 -12.33 7.25 -15.44
N ALA A 146 -13.23 8.04 -14.83
CA ALA A 146 -12.94 9.42 -14.44
C ALA A 146 -11.87 9.53 -13.34
N ILE A 147 -11.78 8.56 -12.42
CA ILE A 147 -10.68 8.53 -11.44
C ILE A 147 -9.40 8.04 -12.13
N GLN A 148 -9.50 6.98 -12.94
CA GLN A 148 -8.35 6.41 -13.64
C GLN A 148 -7.61 7.44 -14.50
N SER A 149 -8.33 8.34 -15.17
CA SER A 149 -7.73 9.37 -16.03
C SER A 149 -7.00 10.48 -15.28
N ARG A 150 -7.17 10.59 -13.96
CA ARG A 150 -6.52 11.60 -13.10
C ARG A 150 -5.30 11.05 -12.36
N CYS A 151 -5.04 9.75 -12.46
CA CYS A 151 -4.00 9.07 -11.71
C CYS A 151 -3.00 8.39 -12.64
N THR A 152 -1.71 8.48 -12.30
CA THR A 152 -0.69 7.61 -12.87
C THR A 152 -0.87 6.21 -12.31
N ARG A 153 -1.01 5.23 -13.21
CA ARG A 153 -1.41 3.86 -12.86
C ARG A 153 -0.20 2.96 -12.76
N PHE A 154 -0.11 2.21 -11.67
CA PHE A 154 0.95 1.23 -11.44
C PHE A 154 0.35 -0.14 -11.18
N ARG A 155 0.75 -1.11 -12.01
CA ARG A 155 0.30 -2.50 -11.92
C ARG A 155 1.26 -3.33 -11.07
N PHE A 156 0.77 -3.80 -9.94
CA PHE A 156 1.49 -4.74 -9.08
C PHE A 156 1.14 -6.16 -9.48
N GLY A 157 2.05 -6.84 -10.17
CA GLY A 157 1.90 -8.27 -10.51
C GLY A 157 2.11 -9.18 -9.30
N PRO A 158 1.72 -10.47 -9.38
CA PRO A 158 2.14 -11.48 -8.42
C PRO A 158 3.67 -11.47 -8.26
N LEU A 159 4.14 -11.69 -7.04
CA LEU A 159 5.57 -11.76 -6.75
C LEU A 159 6.15 -13.07 -7.27
N SER A 160 7.35 -13.00 -7.86
CA SER A 160 8.12 -14.19 -8.19
C SER A 160 8.70 -14.84 -6.94
N SER A 161 9.05 -16.12 -7.03
CA SER A 161 9.73 -16.85 -5.95
C SER A 161 11.02 -16.15 -5.51
N GLU A 162 11.78 -15.60 -6.45
CA GLU A 162 13.03 -14.87 -6.19
C GLU A 162 12.80 -13.59 -5.38
N GLN A 163 11.65 -12.93 -5.57
CA GLN A 163 11.27 -11.74 -4.79
C GLN A 163 10.74 -12.08 -3.40
N ILE A 164 10.11 -13.25 -3.24
CA ILE A 164 9.55 -13.71 -1.95
C ILE A 164 10.65 -14.26 -1.04
N LEU A 165 11.57 -15.06 -1.59
CA LEU A 165 12.55 -15.84 -0.84
C LEU A 165 13.37 -15.01 0.16
N PRO A 166 13.96 -13.86 -0.22
CA PRO A 166 14.75 -13.07 0.73
C PRO A 166 13.91 -12.61 1.93
N ARG A 167 12.66 -12.19 1.70
CA ARG A 167 11.77 -11.76 2.78
C ARG A 167 11.32 -12.94 3.64
N LEU A 168 11.04 -14.10 3.04
CA LEU A 168 10.70 -15.31 3.75
C LEU A 168 11.87 -15.77 4.66
N ASN A 169 13.09 -15.79 4.14
CA ASN A 169 14.28 -16.19 4.89
C ASN A 169 14.54 -15.26 6.07
N TYR A 170 14.44 -13.95 5.87
CA TYR A 170 14.54 -12.96 6.95
C TYR A 170 13.54 -13.28 8.09
N VAL A 171 12.28 -13.57 7.76
CA VAL A 171 11.27 -13.91 8.77
C VAL A 171 11.56 -15.24 9.47
N ILE A 172 12.03 -16.24 8.74
CA ILE A 172 12.40 -17.55 9.29
C ILE A 172 13.54 -17.40 10.31
N GLU A 173 14.56 -16.60 9.98
CA GLU A 173 15.71 -16.34 10.85
C GLU A 173 15.31 -15.56 12.11
N GLU A 174 14.56 -14.47 11.96
CA GLU A 174 14.10 -13.64 13.07
C GLU A 174 13.16 -14.38 14.04
N GLU A 175 12.30 -15.24 13.51
CA GLU A 175 11.37 -16.05 14.31
C GLU A 175 11.99 -17.38 14.77
N LYS A 176 13.21 -17.71 14.33
CA LYS A 176 13.89 -19.00 14.56
C LYS A 176 13.01 -20.20 14.22
N VAL A 177 12.30 -20.11 13.09
CA VAL A 177 11.40 -21.17 12.63
C VAL A 177 12.21 -22.29 11.98
N GLU A 178 11.99 -23.53 12.40
CA GLU A 178 12.58 -24.67 11.72
C GLU A 178 11.84 -24.93 10.40
N THR A 179 12.58 -24.94 9.29
CA THR A 179 12.03 -25.18 7.96
C THR A 179 12.93 -26.09 7.15
N ILE A 180 12.33 -27.00 6.39
CA ILE A 180 13.02 -27.76 5.34
C ILE A 180 12.79 -27.11 3.97
N GLU A 181 13.70 -27.36 3.03
CA GLU A 181 13.63 -26.78 1.68
C GLU A 181 12.32 -27.11 0.94
N ASP A 182 11.80 -28.33 1.07
CA ASP A 182 10.55 -28.72 0.44
C ASP A 182 9.34 -27.97 1.03
N GLY A 183 9.39 -27.66 2.33
CA GLY A 183 8.39 -26.84 3.00
C GLY A 183 8.41 -25.40 2.46
N ARG A 184 9.60 -24.82 2.24
CA ARG A 184 9.75 -23.50 1.63
C ARG A 184 9.19 -23.49 0.21
N LYS A 185 9.52 -24.48 -0.61
CA LYS A 185 8.97 -24.63 -1.97
C LYS A 185 7.45 -24.77 -1.96
N ALA A 186 6.89 -25.55 -1.03
CA ALA A 186 5.45 -25.70 -0.88
C ALA A 186 4.77 -24.37 -0.52
N LEU A 187 5.34 -23.59 0.42
CA LEU A 187 4.83 -22.25 0.75
C LEU A 187 4.80 -21.33 -0.48
N LEU A 188 5.88 -21.30 -1.25
CA LEU A 188 5.97 -20.50 -2.48
C LEU A 188 4.91 -20.93 -3.50
N ALA A 189 4.83 -22.23 -3.80
CA ALA A 189 3.88 -22.78 -4.76
C ALA A 189 2.42 -22.51 -4.37
N LEU A 190 2.07 -22.67 -3.09
CA LEU A 190 0.71 -22.47 -2.59
C LEU A 190 0.32 -20.99 -2.47
N SER A 191 1.31 -20.09 -2.33
CA SER A 191 1.05 -18.66 -2.17
C SER A 191 0.58 -17.97 -3.45
N GLY A 192 0.98 -18.47 -4.63
CA GLY A 192 0.65 -17.86 -5.92
C GLY A 192 1.16 -16.42 -6.07
N GLY A 193 2.28 -16.07 -5.43
CA GLY A 193 2.86 -14.73 -5.49
C GLY A 193 2.30 -13.72 -4.47
N ASP A 194 1.54 -14.18 -3.48
CA ASP A 194 0.99 -13.36 -2.39
C ASP A 194 1.87 -13.51 -1.12
N MET A 195 2.62 -12.45 -0.77
CA MET A 195 3.50 -12.45 0.40
C MET A 195 2.72 -12.56 1.72
N ARG A 196 1.53 -11.97 1.80
CA ARG A 196 0.69 -12.05 2.99
C ARG A 196 0.27 -13.49 3.24
N LYS A 197 -0.09 -14.21 2.19
CA LYS A 197 -0.41 -15.64 2.23
C LYS A 197 0.78 -16.48 2.67
N VAL A 198 1.99 -16.21 2.14
CA VAL A 198 3.24 -16.88 2.58
C VAL A 198 3.42 -16.75 4.09
N LEU A 199 3.37 -15.53 4.63
CA LEU A 199 3.61 -15.28 6.05
C LEU A 199 2.54 -15.91 6.95
N ASN A 200 1.27 -15.87 6.52
CA ASN A 200 0.16 -16.48 7.25
C ASN A 200 0.26 -18.02 7.27
N MET A 201 0.68 -18.64 6.16
CA MET A 201 0.91 -20.08 6.09
C MET A 201 2.09 -20.49 6.98
N LEU A 202 3.22 -19.78 6.89
CA LEU A 202 4.38 -20.00 7.76
C LEU A 202 3.99 -19.92 9.25
N GLN A 203 3.20 -18.91 9.62
CA GLN A 203 2.71 -18.75 10.99
C GLN A 203 1.82 -19.92 11.42
N SER A 204 0.83 -20.26 10.61
CA SER A 204 -0.13 -21.33 10.92
C SER A 204 0.55 -22.69 11.04
N THR A 205 1.49 -23.01 10.13
CA THR A 205 2.22 -24.28 10.15
C THR A 205 3.14 -24.39 11.35
N ASN A 206 3.88 -23.32 11.70
CA ASN A 206 4.74 -23.31 12.89
C ASN A 206 3.93 -23.56 14.17
N MET A 207 2.82 -22.84 14.33
CA MET A 207 1.94 -22.98 15.51
C MET A 207 1.29 -24.36 15.62
N ALA A 208 1.11 -25.07 14.50
CA ALA A 208 0.54 -26.41 14.49
C ALA A 208 1.57 -27.50 14.86
N TYR A 209 2.86 -27.27 14.55
CA TYR A 209 3.97 -28.20 14.82
C TYR A 209 4.69 -27.94 16.15
N ASP A 210 4.57 -26.74 16.74
CA ASP A 210 5.06 -26.42 18.09
C ASP A 210 4.24 -27.12 19.21
N LYS A 211 3.62 -28.28 18.93
CA LYS A 211 2.89 -29.14 19.88
C LYS A 211 3.43 -30.55 19.88
#